data_AF-A0A6G2VLE4-F1
#
_entry.id   AF-A0A6G2VLE4-F1
#
_cell.length_a   1.000
_cell.length_b   1.000
_cell.length_c   1.000
_cell.angle_alpha   90.00
_cell.angle_beta   90.00
_cell.angle_gamma   90.00
#
_symmetry.space_group_name_H-M   'P 1'
#
loop_
_entity.id
_entity.type
_entity.pdbx_description
1 polymer ?
#
loop_
_entity_poly.entity_id
_entity_poly.type
_entity_poly.pdbx_seq_one_letter_code
_entity_poly.pdbx_strand_id
1 'polypeptide(L)'
;MDDALVRAGRALRLVLLIALALLFLIPFYLLVRGGLSSDRDITSPDWTFFPAELRWGNVRELFDDPAVPFARSLLNSALIAVATTLGTLLLASLAGYGLARIPYRHANKVFYGVLGTLLVPPAVTFVPSFVLVSSLGWISTLRGLIVPTLFSAFACFVFRQYFLGFPRELEDAAQVDGLGYWRTYWLVVVPNARPVFAAVGTIVFLGAWNSFLWPLVIGQDQSAWTVQVALSSFTTAQVVRLHELFVAAAVSIVPLLLVFLVFQRWIVAGVERSGID
;
A
#
# COMPACT_ATOMS: atom_id res chain seq x y z
N MET A 1 32.21 0.17 37.01
CA MET A 1 31.99 1.51 36.40
C MET A 1 31.33 1.37 35.04
N ASP A 2 31.62 0.30 34.31
CA ASP A 2 31.05 0.00 32.97
C ASP A 2 29.52 -0.22 32.97
N ASP A 3 28.96 -0.84 34.01
CA ASP A 3 27.51 -1.06 34.13
C ASP A 3 26.70 0.24 34.21
N ALA A 4 27.25 1.29 34.83
CA ALA A 4 26.56 2.58 34.97
C ALA A 4 26.51 3.32 33.62
N LEU A 5 27.60 3.26 32.84
CA LEU A 5 27.68 3.84 31.51
C LEU A 5 26.78 3.10 30.51
N VAL A 6 26.70 1.76 30.60
CA VAL A 6 25.78 0.96 29.78
C VAL A 6 24.32 1.25 30.12
N ARG A 7 23.97 1.39 31.40
CA ARG A 7 22.60 1.77 31.83
C ARG A 7 22.24 3.19 31.40
N ALA A 8 23.16 4.13 31.53
CA ALA A 8 22.98 5.51 31.07
C ALA A 8 22.79 5.59 29.55
N GLY A 9 23.59 4.84 28.78
CA GLY A 9 23.45 4.74 27.32
C GLY A 9 22.11 4.14 26.89
N ARG A 10 21.64 3.08 27.56
CA ARG A 10 20.30 2.51 27.31
C ARG A 10 19.18 3.49 27.64
N ALA A 11 19.28 4.20 28.77
CA ALA A 11 18.29 5.20 29.17
C ALA A 11 18.23 6.36 28.17
N LEU A 12 19.38 6.89 27.75
CA LEU A 12 19.45 7.95 26.73
C LEU A 12 18.84 7.48 25.41
N ARG A 13 19.16 6.25 24.97
CA ARG A 13 18.57 5.66 23.76
C ARG A 13 17.04 5.57 23.87
N LEU A 14 16.52 5.10 25.01
CA LEU A 14 15.07 4.98 25.22
C LEU A 14 14.39 6.35 25.22
N VAL A 15 14.97 7.34 25.90
CA VAL A 15 14.44 8.71 25.93
C VAL A 15 14.39 9.29 24.51
N LEU A 16 15.46 9.11 23.72
CA LEU A 16 15.51 9.59 22.35
C LEU A 16 14.49 8.88 21.44
N LEU A 17 14.33 7.56 21.59
CA LEU A 17 13.32 6.79 20.86
C LEU A 17 11.89 7.21 21.22
N ILE A 18 11.61 7.48 22.50
CA ILE A 18 10.30 7.98 22.96
C ILE A 18 10.04 9.38 22.42
N ALA A 19 11.02 10.29 22.52
CA ALA A 19 10.89 11.65 22.01
C ALA A 19 10.63 11.66 20.50
N LEU A 20 11.36 10.82 19.75
CA LEU A 20 11.17 10.67 18.32
C LEU A 20 9.79 10.07 18.01
N ALA A 21 9.36 9.03 18.74
CA ALA A 21 8.03 8.44 18.56
C ALA A 21 6.91 9.46 18.81
N LEU A 22 7.02 10.28 19.86
CA LEU A 22 6.07 11.36 20.14
C LEU A 22 6.03 12.39 19.02
N LEU A 23 7.19 12.79 18.48
CA LEU A 23 7.29 13.70 17.35
C LEU A 23 6.55 13.16 16.11
N PHE A 24 6.70 11.88 15.81
CA PHE A 24 5.98 11.22 14.69
C PHE A 24 4.47 11.10 14.92
N LEU A 25 4.01 11.10 16.18
CA LEU A 25 2.59 11.02 16.52
C LEU A 25 1.86 12.37 16.45
N ILE A 26 2.59 13.49 16.43
CA ILE A 26 2.00 14.84 16.32
C ILE A 26 1.02 14.99 15.15
N PRO A 27 1.35 14.66 13.89
CA PRO A 27 0.39 14.83 12.79
C PRO A 27 -0.88 14.00 12.97
N PHE A 28 -0.78 12.78 13.51
CA PHE A 28 -1.95 11.95 13.81
C PHE A 28 -2.82 12.55 14.91
N TYR A 29 -2.17 13.10 15.93
CA TYR A 29 -2.84 13.84 16.98
C TYR A 29 -3.63 15.03 16.40
N LEU A 30 -3.02 15.80 15.50
CA LEU A 30 -3.68 16.93 14.85
C LEU A 30 -4.90 16.48 14.01
N LEU A 31 -4.82 15.34 13.34
CA LEU A 31 -5.96 14.78 12.60
C LEU A 31 -7.12 14.43 13.52
N VAL A 32 -6.84 13.73 14.63
CA VAL A 32 -7.88 13.33 15.59
C VAL A 32 -8.44 14.54 16.33
N ARG A 33 -7.59 15.47 16.78
CA ARG A 33 -8.00 16.73 17.42
C ARG A 33 -8.87 17.53 16.47
N GLY A 34 -8.41 17.79 15.25
CA GLY A 34 -9.14 18.57 14.25
C GLY A 34 -10.47 17.91 13.89
N GLY A 35 -10.48 16.59 13.73
CA GLY A 35 -11.69 15.85 13.40
C GLY A 35 -12.77 15.88 14.50
N LEU A 36 -12.36 16.03 15.76
CA LEU A 36 -13.27 16.12 16.91
C LEU A 36 -13.54 17.57 17.37
N SER A 37 -13.01 18.57 16.65
CA SER A 37 -13.15 20.00 16.95
C SER A 37 -14.25 20.65 16.12
N SER A 38 -14.65 21.87 16.49
CA SER A 38 -15.40 22.75 15.60
C SER A 38 -14.48 23.45 14.60
N ASP A 39 -14.98 23.88 13.44
CA ASP A 39 -14.18 24.64 12.45
C ASP A 39 -13.62 25.96 13.04
N ARG A 40 -14.31 26.53 14.04
CA ARG A 40 -13.82 27.70 14.78
C ARG A 40 -12.61 27.37 15.65
N ASP A 41 -12.62 26.22 16.33
CA ASP A 41 -11.48 25.78 17.15
C ASP A 41 -10.27 25.33 16.33
N ILE A 42 -10.50 24.94 15.07
CA ILE A 42 -9.44 24.60 14.12
C ILE A 42 -8.75 25.87 13.61
N THR A 43 -9.51 26.93 13.36
CA THR A 43 -9.02 28.20 12.79
C THR A 43 -8.72 29.28 13.84
N SER A 44 -8.95 28.98 15.12
CA SER A 44 -8.71 29.90 16.24
C SER A 44 -7.24 30.32 16.30
N PRO A 45 -6.94 31.61 16.51
CA PRO A 45 -5.57 32.08 16.77
C PRO A 45 -5.03 31.58 18.11
N ASP A 46 -5.91 31.27 19.06
CA ASP A 46 -5.54 30.69 20.36
C ASP A 46 -5.48 29.18 20.24
N TRP A 47 -4.25 28.64 20.27
CA TRP A 47 -4.02 27.20 20.21
C TRP A 47 -4.37 26.53 21.54
N THR A 48 -5.36 25.64 21.51
CA THR A 48 -5.67 24.73 22.60
C THR A 48 -5.20 23.33 22.28
N PHE A 49 -4.56 22.66 23.24
CA PHE A 49 -4.14 21.27 23.07
C PHE A 49 -5.39 20.41 22.82
N PHE A 50 -6.34 20.40 23.74
CA PHE A 50 -7.64 19.73 23.57
C PHE A 50 -8.72 20.71 23.04
N PRO A 51 -9.67 20.23 22.23
CA PRO A 51 -10.82 21.03 21.81
C PRO A 51 -11.66 21.48 23.02
N ALA A 52 -12.31 22.63 22.93
CA ALA A 52 -13.22 23.10 23.98
C ALA A 52 -14.44 22.17 24.16
N GLU A 53 -14.93 21.61 23.05
CA GLU A 53 -16.00 20.63 23.01
C GLU A 53 -15.61 19.45 22.11
N LEU A 54 -15.73 18.22 22.60
CA LEU A 54 -15.50 17.02 21.80
C LEU A 54 -16.75 16.68 20.97
N ARG A 55 -16.65 16.82 19.65
CA ARG A 55 -17.75 16.60 18.71
C ARG A 55 -17.65 15.26 18.01
N TRP A 56 -18.07 14.21 18.72
CA TRP A 56 -18.17 12.85 18.15
C TRP A 56 -19.14 12.76 16.96
N GLY A 57 -20.10 13.69 16.88
CA GLY A 57 -21.04 13.82 15.76
C GLY A 57 -20.37 14.00 14.41
N ASN A 58 -19.19 14.63 14.37
CA ASN A 58 -18.43 14.86 13.13
C ASN A 58 -18.08 13.56 12.41
N VAL A 59 -17.88 12.47 13.16
CA VAL A 59 -17.63 11.14 12.57
C VAL A 59 -18.86 10.64 11.83
N ARG A 60 -20.04 10.82 12.41
CA ARG A 60 -21.30 10.43 11.79
C ARG A 60 -21.62 11.30 10.58
N GLU A 61 -21.42 12.62 10.70
CA GLU A 61 -21.64 13.59 9.64
C GLU A 61 -20.85 13.23 8.36
N LEU A 62 -19.57 12.83 8.51
CA LEU A 62 -18.75 12.35 7.40
C LEU A 62 -19.38 11.18 6.62
N PHE A 63 -20.01 10.23 7.32
CA PHE A 63 -20.60 9.04 6.68
C PHE A 63 -22.01 9.27 6.17
N ASP A 64 -22.71 10.27 6.72
CA ASP A 64 -24.07 10.66 6.34
C ASP A 64 -24.08 11.72 5.21
N ASP A 65 -22.93 12.33 4.85
CA ASP A 65 -22.83 13.33 3.79
C ASP A 65 -23.12 12.73 2.38
N PRO A 66 -24.23 13.13 1.72
CA PRO A 66 -24.56 12.65 0.38
C PRO A 66 -23.61 13.17 -0.71
N ALA A 67 -22.92 14.29 -0.47
CA ALA A 67 -21.99 14.89 -1.43
C ALA A 67 -20.71 14.06 -1.57
N VAL A 68 -20.32 13.34 -0.52
CA VAL A 68 -19.12 12.51 -0.47
C VAL A 68 -19.49 11.14 0.11
N PRO A 69 -19.77 10.12 -0.73
CA PRO A 69 -20.10 8.78 -0.25
C PRO A 69 -18.84 8.07 0.30
N PHE A 70 -18.42 8.47 1.51
CA PHE A 70 -17.12 8.13 2.08
C PHE A 70 -17.01 6.65 2.45
N ALA A 71 -18.06 6.04 3.01
CA ALA A 71 -18.10 4.61 3.29
C ALA A 71 -17.89 3.77 2.01
N ARG A 72 -18.54 4.15 0.92
CA ARG A 72 -18.38 3.49 -0.38
C ARG A 72 -16.97 3.71 -0.93
N SER A 73 -16.42 4.90 -0.78
CA SER A 73 -15.08 5.24 -1.23
C SER A 73 -13.99 4.44 -0.49
N LEU A 74 -14.16 4.22 0.81
CA LEU A 74 -13.33 3.31 1.62
C LEU A 74 -13.44 1.87 1.13
N LEU A 75 -14.65 1.38 0.87
CA LEU A 75 -14.87 0.03 0.37
C LEU A 75 -14.23 -0.16 -1.01
N ASN A 76 -14.42 0.79 -1.92
CA ASN A 76 -13.79 0.78 -3.24
C ASN A 76 -12.26 0.75 -3.12
N SER A 77 -11.67 1.62 -2.29
CA SER A 77 -10.23 1.62 -2.02
C SER A 77 -9.74 0.28 -1.50
N ALA A 78 -10.45 -0.34 -0.55
CA ALA A 78 -10.08 -1.64 -0.01
C ALA A 78 -10.15 -2.74 -1.09
N LEU A 79 -11.24 -2.79 -1.86
CA LEU A 79 -11.41 -3.76 -2.93
C LEU A 79 -10.34 -3.62 -4.01
N ILE A 80 -10.07 -2.39 -4.44
CA ILE A 80 -9.04 -2.10 -5.45
C ILE A 80 -7.66 -2.49 -4.91
N ALA A 81 -7.30 -2.03 -3.70
CA ALA A 81 -6.00 -2.31 -3.12
C ALA A 81 -5.75 -3.80 -2.92
N VAL A 82 -6.74 -4.54 -2.40
CA VAL A 82 -6.64 -6.00 -2.23
C VAL A 82 -6.56 -6.72 -3.58
N ALA A 83 -7.43 -6.40 -4.53
CA ALA A 83 -7.46 -7.06 -5.83
C ALA A 83 -6.18 -6.80 -6.64
N THR A 84 -5.71 -5.55 -6.70
CA THR A 84 -4.45 -5.19 -7.35
C THR A 84 -3.25 -5.86 -6.68
N THR A 85 -3.25 -5.95 -5.34
CA THR A 85 -2.17 -6.63 -4.60
C THR A 85 -2.15 -8.12 -4.89
N LEU A 86 -3.28 -8.82 -4.77
CA LEU A 86 -3.35 -10.26 -5.04
C LEU A 86 -3.00 -10.57 -6.51
N GLY A 87 -3.52 -9.77 -7.43
CA GLY A 87 -3.22 -9.88 -8.86
C GLY A 87 -1.74 -9.68 -9.16
N THR A 88 -1.14 -8.64 -8.59
CA THR A 88 0.29 -8.36 -8.76
C THR A 88 1.15 -9.45 -8.15
N LEU A 89 0.85 -9.88 -6.92
CA LEU A 89 1.57 -10.98 -6.27
C LEU A 89 1.50 -12.25 -7.12
N LEU A 90 0.32 -12.60 -7.65
CA LEU A 90 0.14 -13.77 -8.50
C LEU A 90 0.93 -13.64 -9.81
N LEU A 91 0.65 -12.61 -10.61
CA LEU A 91 1.20 -12.47 -11.96
C LEU A 91 2.71 -12.20 -11.93
N ALA A 92 3.16 -11.30 -11.05
CA ALA A 92 4.56 -10.92 -10.98
C ALA A 92 5.43 -12.02 -10.37
N SER A 93 4.94 -12.77 -9.38
CA SER A 93 5.72 -13.88 -8.82
C SER A 93 5.78 -15.08 -9.75
N LEU A 94 4.71 -15.38 -10.49
CA LEU A 94 4.73 -16.41 -11.53
C LEU A 94 5.72 -16.05 -12.64
N ALA A 95 5.68 -14.80 -13.13
CA ALA A 95 6.65 -14.32 -14.10
C ALA A 95 8.09 -14.36 -13.56
N GLY A 96 8.29 -13.88 -12.32
CA GLY A 96 9.59 -13.91 -11.66
C GLY A 96 10.15 -15.32 -11.49
N TYR A 97 9.32 -16.28 -11.07
CA TYR A 97 9.70 -17.68 -10.90
C TYR A 97 10.03 -18.33 -12.24
N GLY A 98 9.15 -18.17 -13.24
CA GLY A 98 9.36 -18.72 -14.58
C GLY A 98 10.65 -18.19 -15.23
N LEU A 99 10.95 -16.91 -15.07
CA LEU A 99 12.16 -16.28 -15.60
C LEU A 99 13.44 -16.58 -14.79
N ALA A 100 13.32 -17.11 -13.57
CA ALA A 100 14.45 -17.45 -12.71
C ALA A 100 14.80 -18.95 -12.74
N ARG A 101 13.79 -19.83 -12.75
CA ARG A 101 13.96 -21.27 -12.46
C ARG A 101 13.62 -22.20 -13.61
N ILE A 102 12.74 -21.80 -14.53
CA ILE A 102 12.39 -22.65 -15.68
C ILE A 102 13.43 -22.45 -16.80
N PRO A 103 14.12 -23.50 -17.25
CA PRO A 103 15.18 -23.39 -18.25
C PRO A 103 14.57 -22.98 -19.60
N TYR A 104 14.73 -21.70 -19.96
CA TYR A 104 14.30 -21.16 -21.25
C TYR A 104 15.40 -20.30 -21.87
N ARG A 105 15.78 -20.62 -23.12
CA ARG A 105 16.92 -20.01 -23.83
C ARG A 105 16.85 -18.48 -23.98
N HIS A 106 15.68 -17.87 -23.84
CA HIS A 106 15.49 -16.41 -23.95
C HIS A 106 14.97 -15.77 -22.66
N ALA A 107 15.01 -16.47 -21.52
CA ALA A 107 14.52 -15.95 -20.25
C ALA A 107 15.12 -14.58 -19.90
N ASN A 108 16.45 -14.44 -20.06
CA ASN A 108 17.12 -13.17 -19.80
C ASN A 108 16.69 -12.06 -20.78
N LYS A 109 16.45 -12.36 -22.06
CA LYS A 109 15.97 -11.37 -23.05
C LYS A 109 14.56 -10.89 -22.70
N VAL A 110 13.67 -11.80 -22.36
CA VAL A 110 12.30 -11.46 -21.91
C VAL A 110 12.35 -10.62 -20.64
N PHE A 111 13.19 -11.01 -19.67
CA PHE A 111 13.39 -10.25 -18.45
C PHE A 111 13.92 -8.83 -18.69
N TYR A 112 14.90 -8.66 -19.59
CA TYR A 112 15.36 -7.32 -19.97
C TYR A 112 14.27 -6.51 -20.69
N GLY A 113 13.40 -7.15 -21.46
CA GLY A 113 12.20 -6.51 -22.01
C GLY A 113 11.26 -5.99 -20.91
N VAL A 114 10.98 -6.81 -19.88
CA VAL A 114 10.19 -6.40 -18.71
C VAL A 114 10.86 -5.23 -17.99
N LEU A 115 12.17 -5.29 -17.75
CA LEU A 115 12.94 -4.19 -17.15
C LEU A 115 12.89 -2.91 -17.99
N GLY A 116 12.90 -3.03 -19.32
CA GLY A 116 12.76 -1.89 -20.22
C GLY A 116 11.46 -1.11 -20.00
N THR A 117 10.38 -1.77 -19.58
CA THR A 117 9.12 -1.08 -19.25
C THR A 117 9.23 -0.17 -18.04
N LEU A 118 10.14 -0.43 -17.10
CA LEU A 118 10.38 0.45 -15.94
C LEU A 118 11.08 1.76 -16.33
N LEU A 119 11.76 1.79 -17.48
CA LEU A 119 12.42 2.99 -17.99
C LEU A 119 11.43 3.97 -18.62
N VAL A 120 10.23 3.50 -18.97
CA VAL A 120 9.19 4.34 -19.58
C VAL A 120 8.52 5.16 -18.49
N PRO A 121 8.54 6.51 -18.56
CA PRO A 121 7.89 7.34 -17.56
C PRO A 121 6.37 7.11 -17.54
N PRO A 122 5.76 6.91 -16.36
CA PRO A 122 4.32 6.64 -16.25
C PRO A 122 3.43 7.71 -16.90
N ALA A 123 3.89 8.96 -16.94
CA ALA A 123 3.18 10.08 -17.58
C ALA A 123 2.97 9.88 -19.08
N VAL A 124 3.92 9.24 -19.78
CA VAL A 124 3.83 9.00 -21.23
C VAL A 124 2.82 7.90 -21.54
N THR A 125 2.75 6.88 -20.67
CA THR A 125 1.81 5.76 -20.83
C THR A 125 0.40 6.07 -20.31
N PHE A 126 0.22 7.17 -19.59
CA PHE A 126 -1.05 7.51 -18.94
C PHE A 126 -2.17 7.74 -19.96
N VAL A 127 -1.94 8.61 -20.96
CA VAL A 127 -2.96 8.94 -21.99
C VAL A 127 -3.34 7.70 -22.82
N PRO A 128 -2.40 6.91 -23.36
CA PRO A 128 -2.75 5.67 -24.06
C PRO A 128 -3.54 4.68 -23.19
N SER A 129 -3.17 4.54 -21.91
CA SER A 129 -3.88 3.65 -20.99
C SER A 129 -5.31 4.13 -20.71
N PHE A 130 -5.50 5.44 -20.55
CA PHE A 130 -6.83 6.03 -20.44
C PHE A 130 -7.67 5.76 -21.69
N VAL A 131 -7.12 6.01 -22.89
CA VAL A 131 -7.83 5.76 -24.17
C VAL A 131 -8.22 4.29 -24.30
N LEU A 132 -7.35 3.36 -23.89
CA LEU A 132 -7.65 1.93 -23.88
C LEU A 132 -8.79 1.58 -22.92
N VAL A 133 -8.75 2.06 -21.69
CA VAL A 133 -9.81 1.81 -20.69
C VAL A 133 -11.14 2.45 -21.10
N SER A 134 -11.07 3.63 -21.72
CA SER A 134 -12.22 4.34 -22.29
C SER A 134 -12.84 3.56 -23.44
N SER A 135 -12.04 3.08 -24.40
CA SER A 135 -12.54 2.35 -25.57
C SER A 135 -13.18 1.01 -25.20
N LEU A 136 -12.74 0.41 -24.08
CA LEU A 136 -13.35 -0.78 -23.49
C LEU A 136 -14.65 -0.50 -22.71
N GLY A 137 -15.03 0.77 -22.52
CA GLY A 137 -16.20 1.16 -21.72
C GLY A 137 -16.03 0.84 -20.23
N TRP A 138 -14.82 1.00 -19.70
CA TRP A 138 -14.48 0.66 -18.31
C TRP A 138 -14.33 1.90 -17.41
N ILE A 139 -14.66 3.10 -17.92
CA ILE A 139 -14.74 4.33 -17.12
C ILE A 139 -15.77 4.14 -15.99
N SER A 140 -15.47 4.68 -14.82
CA SER A 140 -16.28 4.58 -13.60
C SER A 140 -16.57 3.14 -13.16
N THR A 141 -15.68 2.19 -13.48
CA THR A 141 -15.81 0.80 -13.03
C THR A 141 -14.58 0.32 -12.27
N LEU A 142 -14.77 -0.55 -11.27
CA LEU A 142 -13.67 -1.14 -10.51
C LEU A 142 -12.71 -1.94 -11.41
N ARG A 143 -13.21 -2.61 -12.46
CA ARG A 143 -12.36 -3.30 -13.43
C ARG A 143 -11.42 -2.36 -14.18
N GLY A 144 -11.87 -1.15 -14.54
CA GLY A 144 -11.04 -0.12 -15.16
C GLY A 144 -9.94 0.39 -14.23
N LEU A 145 -10.22 0.39 -12.93
CA LEU A 145 -9.25 0.78 -11.89
C LEU A 145 -8.24 -0.34 -11.59
N ILE A 146 -8.68 -1.60 -11.59
CA ILE A 146 -7.90 -2.76 -11.16
C ILE A 146 -7.07 -3.35 -12.31
N VAL A 147 -7.71 -3.74 -13.41
CA VAL A 147 -7.12 -4.61 -14.44
C VAL A 147 -5.82 -4.05 -15.05
N PRO A 148 -5.75 -2.77 -15.43
CA PRO A 148 -4.52 -2.20 -16.00
C PRO A 148 -3.32 -2.19 -15.02
N THR A 149 -3.58 -2.33 -13.72
CA THR A 149 -2.57 -2.26 -12.66
C THR A 149 -2.18 -3.64 -12.10
N LEU A 150 -2.73 -4.74 -12.63
CA LEU A 150 -2.53 -6.09 -12.10
C LEU A 150 -1.10 -6.62 -12.28
N PHE A 151 -0.29 -6.03 -13.16
CA PHE A 151 1.09 -6.44 -13.36
C PHE A 151 2.05 -5.30 -13.02
N SER A 152 3.11 -5.63 -12.28
CA SER A 152 4.18 -4.70 -11.95
C SER A 152 5.52 -5.30 -12.38
N ALA A 153 6.20 -4.61 -13.28
CA ALA A 153 7.55 -4.99 -13.71
C ALA A 153 8.56 -4.92 -12.55
N PHE A 154 8.36 -4.00 -11.60
CA PHE A 154 9.18 -3.90 -10.39
C PHE A 154 8.97 -5.10 -9.47
N ALA A 155 7.72 -5.49 -9.22
CA ALA A 155 7.43 -6.70 -8.45
C ALA A 155 8.02 -7.95 -9.11
N CYS A 156 7.91 -8.05 -10.44
CA CYS A 156 8.47 -9.16 -11.21
C CYS A 156 10.00 -9.21 -11.07
N PHE A 157 10.65 -8.05 -11.13
CA PHE A 157 12.08 -7.91 -10.85
C PHE A 157 12.44 -8.43 -9.45
N VAL A 158 11.78 -7.94 -8.41
CA VAL A 158 12.05 -8.34 -7.02
C VAL A 158 11.86 -9.85 -6.83
N PHE A 159 10.76 -10.41 -7.33
CA PHE A 159 10.52 -11.85 -7.26
C PHE A 159 11.59 -12.66 -7.99
N ARG A 160 11.98 -12.24 -9.21
CA ARG A 160 13.04 -12.92 -9.94
C ARG A 160 14.37 -12.90 -9.17
N GLN A 161 14.75 -11.75 -8.61
CA GLN A 161 15.98 -11.65 -7.82
C GLN A 161 15.93 -12.57 -6.59
N TYR A 162 14.79 -12.63 -5.90
CA TYR A 162 14.60 -13.54 -4.79
C TYR A 162 14.73 -15.02 -5.21
N PHE A 163 14.06 -15.43 -6.29
CA PHE A 163 14.07 -16.83 -6.73
C PHE A 163 15.42 -17.29 -7.31
N LEU A 164 16.26 -16.39 -7.81
CA LEU A 164 17.63 -16.75 -8.19
C LEU A 164 18.45 -17.22 -6.98
N GLY A 165 18.26 -16.61 -5.81
CA GLY A 165 18.90 -17.00 -4.55
C GLY A 165 18.18 -18.12 -3.79
N PHE A 166 17.03 -18.60 -4.26
CA PHE A 166 16.30 -19.68 -3.60
C PHE A 166 17.07 -21.01 -3.70
N PRO A 167 17.21 -21.79 -2.61
CA PRO A 167 17.94 -23.07 -2.62
C PRO A 167 17.41 -24.02 -3.71
N ARG A 168 18.31 -24.51 -4.58
CA ARG A 168 17.94 -25.42 -5.67
C ARG A 168 17.61 -26.82 -5.16
N GLU A 169 18.25 -27.20 -4.08
CA GLU A 169 18.15 -28.50 -3.43
C GLU A 169 16.70 -28.81 -3.02
N LEU A 170 15.94 -27.80 -2.60
CA LEU A 170 14.51 -27.94 -2.26
C LEU A 170 13.65 -28.25 -3.48
N GLU A 171 13.99 -27.69 -4.64
CA GLU A 171 13.28 -27.94 -5.89
C GLU A 171 13.70 -29.24 -6.54
N ASP A 172 14.98 -29.61 -6.44
CA ASP A 172 15.50 -30.89 -6.89
C ASP A 172 14.88 -32.03 -6.09
N ALA A 173 14.75 -31.89 -4.76
CA ALA A 173 14.03 -32.85 -3.91
C ALA A 173 12.56 -33.01 -4.35
N ALA A 174 11.87 -31.90 -4.63
CA ALA A 174 10.50 -31.93 -5.15
C ALA A 174 10.39 -32.65 -6.51
N GLN A 175 11.40 -32.48 -7.38
CA GLN A 175 11.46 -33.18 -8.66
C GLN A 175 11.72 -34.68 -8.50
N VAL A 176 12.55 -35.09 -7.52
CA VAL A 176 12.74 -36.51 -7.15
C VAL A 176 11.41 -37.12 -6.66
N ASP A 177 10.59 -36.35 -5.94
CA ASP A 177 9.22 -36.72 -5.55
C ASP A 177 8.20 -36.68 -6.72
N GLY A 178 8.66 -36.40 -7.94
CA GLY A 178 7.85 -36.38 -9.16
C GLY A 178 7.01 -35.11 -9.36
N LEU A 179 7.28 -34.04 -8.62
CA LEU A 179 6.59 -32.75 -8.80
C LEU A 179 7.19 -31.97 -9.98
N GLY A 180 6.33 -31.60 -10.93
CA GLY A 180 6.69 -30.63 -11.98
C GLY A 180 6.68 -29.18 -11.48
N TYR A 181 7.27 -28.26 -12.24
CA TYR A 181 7.46 -26.85 -11.88
C TYR A 181 6.23 -26.15 -11.28
N TRP A 182 5.04 -26.39 -11.85
CA TRP A 182 3.80 -25.77 -11.34
C TRP A 182 3.47 -26.22 -9.91
N ARG A 183 3.60 -27.52 -9.62
CA ARG A 183 3.34 -28.07 -8.29
C ARG A 183 4.45 -27.67 -7.32
N THR A 184 5.70 -27.72 -7.76
CA THR A 184 6.86 -27.27 -6.97
C THR A 184 6.72 -25.80 -6.55
N TYR A 185 6.29 -24.93 -7.46
CA TYR A 185 6.02 -23.54 -7.17
C TYR A 185 5.02 -23.37 -6.03
N TRP A 186 3.83 -23.98 -6.13
CA TRP A 186 2.76 -23.80 -5.14
C TRP A 186 3.00 -24.51 -3.81
N LEU A 187 3.59 -25.71 -3.84
CA LEU A 187 3.73 -26.57 -2.66
C LEU A 187 5.04 -26.34 -1.91
N VAL A 188 6.11 -25.90 -2.59
CA VAL A 188 7.45 -25.77 -2.00
C VAL A 188 7.89 -24.31 -2.00
N VAL A 189 7.86 -23.63 -3.14
CA VAL A 189 8.46 -22.30 -3.28
C VAL A 189 7.62 -21.24 -2.58
N VAL A 190 6.32 -21.14 -2.86
CA VAL A 190 5.43 -20.11 -2.29
C VAL A 190 5.38 -20.15 -0.75
N PRO A 191 5.22 -21.31 -0.08
CA PRO A 191 5.22 -21.38 1.38
C PRO A 191 6.54 -20.91 2.02
N ASN A 192 7.67 -21.15 1.35
CA ASN A 192 9.00 -20.72 1.81
C ASN A 192 9.34 -19.28 1.39
N ALA A 193 8.58 -18.69 0.47
CA ALA A 193 8.77 -17.32 -0.03
C ALA A 193 7.85 -16.28 0.67
N ARG A 194 7.12 -16.66 1.72
CA ARG A 194 6.20 -15.75 2.46
C ARG A 194 6.80 -14.37 2.81
N PRO A 195 8.08 -14.25 3.25
CA PRO A 195 8.65 -12.94 3.56
C PRO A 195 8.70 -12.00 2.35
N VAL A 196 9.13 -12.47 1.17
CA VAL A 196 9.16 -11.62 -0.04
C VAL A 196 7.76 -11.28 -0.54
N PHE A 197 6.80 -12.22 -0.44
CA PHE A 197 5.39 -11.95 -0.76
C PHE A 197 4.79 -10.89 0.17
N ALA A 198 5.11 -10.93 1.47
CA ALA A 198 4.67 -9.93 2.43
C ALA A 198 5.28 -8.54 2.14
N ALA A 199 6.59 -8.48 1.85
CA ALA A 199 7.27 -7.24 1.53
C ALA A 199 6.72 -6.60 0.24
N VAL A 200 6.68 -7.36 -0.86
CA VAL A 200 6.12 -6.88 -2.14
C VAL A 200 4.64 -6.54 -2.00
N GLY A 201 3.87 -7.39 -1.30
CA GLY A 201 2.44 -7.19 -1.08
C GLY A 201 2.14 -5.91 -0.33
N THR A 202 2.94 -5.58 0.70
CA THR A 202 2.80 -4.34 1.45
C THR A 202 3.06 -3.12 0.56
N ILE A 203 4.15 -3.14 -0.23
CA ILE A 203 4.49 -2.03 -1.14
C ILE A 203 3.37 -1.83 -2.17
N VAL A 204 2.87 -2.90 -2.78
CA VAL A 204 1.80 -2.83 -3.79
C VAL A 204 0.49 -2.35 -3.16
N PHE A 205 0.13 -2.85 -1.98
CA PHE A 205 -1.08 -2.43 -1.28
C PHE A 205 -1.03 -0.94 -0.93
N LEU A 206 0.07 -0.46 -0.36
CA LEU A 206 0.27 0.96 -0.03
C LEU A 206 0.19 1.83 -1.29
N GLY A 207 0.80 1.38 -2.40
CA GLY A 207 0.74 2.08 -3.67
C GLY A 207 -0.69 2.18 -4.22
N ALA A 208 -1.44 1.07 -4.19
CA ALA A 208 -2.82 1.04 -4.66
C ALA A 208 -3.77 1.87 -3.76
N TRP A 209 -3.58 1.81 -2.43
CA TRP A 209 -4.37 2.58 -1.47
C TRP A 209 -4.14 4.09 -1.60
N ASN A 210 -2.90 4.51 -1.80
CA ASN A 210 -2.52 5.93 -1.95
C ASN A 210 -2.63 6.43 -3.39
N SER A 211 -3.09 5.60 -4.33
CA SER A 211 -3.25 6.01 -5.72
C SER A 211 -4.33 7.09 -5.85
N PHE A 212 -3.96 8.20 -6.47
CA PHE A 212 -4.83 9.36 -6.64
C PHE A 212 -5.15 9.64 -8.11
N LEU A 213 -4.13 9.90 -8.93
CA LEU A 213 -4.32 10.41 -10.29
C LEU A 213 -5.11 9.44 -11.19
N TRP A 214 -4.82 8.14 -11.12
CA TRP A 214 -5.52 7.15 -11.94
C TRP A 214 -6.99 7.00 -11.52
N PRO A 215 -7.32 6.79 -10.23
CA PRO A 215 -8.70 6.83 -9.76
C PRO A 215 -9.45 8.12 -10.05
N LEU A 216 -8.80 9.28 -9.97
CA LEU A 216 -9.43 10.57 -10.27
C LEU A 216 -9.90 10.66 -11.73
N VAL A 217 -9.08 10.17 -12.67
CA VAL A 217 -9.37 10.27 -14.11
C VAL A 217 -10.36 9.20 -14.58
N ILE A 218 -10.25 7.98 -14.04
CA ILE A 218 -11.10 6.84 -14.44
C ILE A 218 -12.41 6.81 -13.64
N GLY A 219 -12.36 7.08 -12.34
CA GLY A 219 -13.52 7.08 -11.44
C GLY A 219 -14.27 8.41 -11.50
N GLN A 220 -14.87 8.72 -12.64
CA GLN A 220 -15.58 9.99 -12.85
C GLN A 220 -16.86 10.07 -12.02
N ASP A 221 -17.56 8.94 -11.86
CA ASP A 221 -18.75 8.85 -11.01
C ASP A 221 -18.38 8.58 -9.55
N GLN A 222 -19.12 9.19 -8.63
CA GLN A 222 -19.00 8.97 -7.17
C GLN A 222 -19.10 7.49 -6.77
N SER A 223 -19.77 6.67 -7.59
CA SER A 223 -19.91 5.24 -7.39
C SER A 223 -18.57 4.47 -7.43
N ALA A 224 -17.56 5.03 -8.09
CA ALA A 224 -16.24 4.47 -8.32
C ALA A 224 -15.11 5.24 -7.62
N TRP A 225 -15.44 6.28 -6.84
CA TRP A 225 -14.44 7.04 -6.10
C TRP A 225 -13.68 6.17 -5.11
N THR A 226 -12.38 6.45 -4.99
CA THR A 226 -11.53 5.91 -3.94
C THR A 226 -11.47 6.91 -2.78
N VAL A 227 -10.98 6.47 -1.62
CA VAL A 227 -10.80 7.33 -0.46
C VAL A 227 -9.92 8.55 -0.75
N GLN A 228 -8.90 8.41 -1.60
CA GLN A 228 -8.02 9.52 -1.99
C GLN A 228 -8.75 10.56 -2.85
N VAL A 229 -9.62 10.11 -3.76
CA VAL A 229 -10.46 11.01 -4.58
C VAL A 229 -11.50 11.70 -3.70
N ALA A 230 -12.17 10.95 -2.82
CA ALA A 230 -13.11 11.51 -1.86
C ALA A 230 -12.45 12.57 -0.96
N LEU A 231 -11.25 12.30 -0.43
CA LEU A 231 -10.47 13.26 0.36
C LEU A 231 -10.19 14.57 -0.38
N SER A 232 -9.82 14.49 -1.67
CA SER A 232 -9.56 15.69 -2.46
C SER A 232 -10.81 16.56 -2.64
N SER A 233 -12.00 15.94 -2.69
CA SER A 233 -13.26 16.66 -2.89
C SER A 233 -13.60 17.63 -1.76
N PHE A 234 -13.18 17.33 -0.51
CA PHE A 234 -13.34 18.25 0.64
C PHE A 234 -12.55 19.55 0.48
N THR A 235 -11.42 19.51 -0.22
CA THR A 235 -10.58 20.71 -0.46
C THR A 235 -11.06 21.55 -1.64
N THR A 236 -11.79 20.95 -2.59
CA THR A 236 -12.33 21.63 -3.77
C THR A 236 -13.79 22.04 -3.61
N ALA A 237 -14.42 21.71 -2.48
CA ALA A 237 -15.80 22.09 -2.18
C ALA A 237 -15.96 23.61 -2.06
N GLN A 238 -17.12 24.12 -2.48
CA GLN A 238 -17.48 25.54 -2.36
C GLN A 238 -17.44 26.02 -0.90
N VAL A 239 -17.79 25.15 0.03
CA VAL A 239 -17.66 25.36 1.48
C VAL A 239 -16.77 24.26 2.03
N VAL A 240 -15.58 24.63 2.50
CA VAL A 240 -14.62 23.70 3.08
C VAL A 240 -15.01 23.45 4.54
N ARG A 241 -15.48 22.23 4.82
CA ARG A 241 -15.75 21.75 6.18
C ARG A 241 -14.49 21.09 6.71
N LEU A 242 -13.71 21.84 7.48
CA LEU A 242 -12.36 21.42 7.92
C LEU A 242 -12.44 20.18 8.81
N HIS A 243 -13.38 20.14 9.74
CA HIS A 243 -13.61 18.99 10.60
C HIS A 243 -13.82 17.69 9.81
N GLU A 244 -14.63 17.69 8.74
CA GLU A 244 -14.82 16.52 7.88
C GLU A 244 -13.54 16.09 7.18
N LEU A 245 -12.75 17.04 6.66
CA LEU A 245 -11.46 16.72 6.06
C LEU A 245 -10.51 16.05 7.06
N PHE A 246 -10.46 16.55 8.30
CA PHE A 246 -9.62 15.97 9.36
C PHE A 246 -10.12 14.58 9.79
N VAL A 247 -11.43 14.38 9.97
CA VAL A 247 -12.01 13.05 10.28
C VAL A 247 -11.74 12.08 9.12
N ALA A 248 -12.01 12.50 7.88
CA ALA A 248 -11.80 11.68 6.70
C ALA A 248 -10.35 11.24 6.58
N ALA A 249 -9.40 12.17 6.79
CA ALA A 249 -7.98 11.86 6.80
C ALA A 249 -7.64 10.86 7.91
N ALA A 250 -8.10 11.08 9.14
CA ALA A 250 -7.86 10.16 10.26
C ALA A 250 -8.39 8.74 9.97
N VAL A 251 -9.63 8.63 9.48
CA VAL A 251 -10.27 7.34 9.14
C VAL A 251 -9.55 6.65 7.98
N SER A 252 -9.11 7.40 6.96
CA SER A 252 -8.43 6.85 5.78
C SER A 252 -7.10 6.14 6.09
N ILE A 253 -6.47 6.47 7.22
CA ILE A 253 -5.19 5.89 7.64
C ILE A 253 -5.39 4.57 8.39
N VAL A 254 -6.56 4.35 9.02
CA VAL A 254 -6.83 3.16 9.84
C VAL A 254 -6.57 1.86 9.06
N PRO A 255 -7.04 1.68 7.80
CA PRO A 255 -6.78 0.46 7.04
C PRO A 255 -5.29 0.23 6.76
N LEU A 256 -4.50 1.30 6.57
CA LEU A 256 -3.05 1.19 6.38
C LEU A 256 -2.36 0.69 7.65
N LEU A 257 -2.77 1.18 8.81
CA LEU A 257 -2.27 0.72 10.11
C LEU A 257 -2.60 -0.76 10.33
N LEU A 258 -3.83 -1.18 10.01
CA LEU A 258 -4.22 -2.59 10.12
C LEU A 258 -3.36 -3.50 9.24
N VAL A 259 -3.13 -3.11 7.99
CA VAL A 259 -2.25 -3.85 7.08
C VAL A 259 -0.82 -3.89 7.64
N PHE A 260 -0.27 -2.77 8.07
CA PHE A 260 1.06 -2.75 8.69
C PHE A 260 1.15 -3.70 9.90
N LEU A 261 0.17 -3.67 10.81
CA LEU A 261 0.16 -4.53 12.00
C LEU A 261 0.07 -6.02 11.66
N VAL A 262 -0.62 -6.38 10.58
CA VAL A 262 -0.71 -7.76 10.09
C VAL A 262 0.60 -8.20 9.44
N PHE A 263 1.22 -7.33 8.64
CA PHE A 263 2.40 -7.69 7.83
C PHE A 263 3.76 -7.45 8.50
N GLN A 264 3.84 -6.63 9.56
CA GLN A 264 5.08 -6.27 10.25
C GLN A 264 5.93 -7.49 10.64
N ARG A 265 5.31 -8.60 11.09
CA ARG A 265 6.05 -9.80 11.50
C ARG A 265 6.84 -10.44 10.36
N TRP A 266 6.33 -10.37 9.12
CA TRP A 266 7.01 -10.95 7.96
C TRP A 266 8.00 -9.98 7.35
N ILE A 267 7.75 -8.67 7.47
CA ILE A 267 8.71 -7.63 7.08
C ILE A 267 9.95 -7.70 7.98
N VAL A 268 9.76 -7.77 9.31
CA VAL A 268 10.85 -7.87 10.29
C VAL A 268 11.64 -9.16 10.12
N ALA A 269 10.97 -10.31 9.94
CA ALA A 269 11.64 -11.59 9.68
C ALA A 269 12.49 -11.61 8.39
N GLY A 270 12.17 -10.76 7.41
CA GLY A 270 12.97 -10.59 6.19
C GLY A 270 14.26 -9.81 6.44
N VAL A 271 14.23 -8.84 7.36
CA VAL A 271 15.40 -8.03 7.76
C VAL A 271 16.36 -8.86 8.64
N GLU A 272 15.84 -9.67 9.56
CA GLU A 272 16.65 -10.52 10.44
C GLU A 272 17.46 -11.58 9.69
N ARG A 273 17.02 -12.02 8.51
CA ARG A 273 17.79 -12.94 7.65
C ARG A 273 18.80 -12.25 6.72
N SER A 274 18.82 -10.91 6.69
CA SER A 274 19.78 -10.13 5.89
C SER A 274 21.11 -9.86 6.61
N GLY A 275 21.30 -10.38 7.83
CA GLY A 275 22.63 -10.57 8.41
C GLY A 275 23.45 -9.29 8.53
N ILE A 276 22.91 -8.29 9.22
CA ILE A 276 23.75 -7.31 9.93
C ILE A 276 23.40 -7.46 11.41
N ASP A 277 23.98 -8.50 12.00
CA ASP A 277 24.64 -8.54 13.32
C ASP A 277 25.52 -9.79 13.36
#